data_AF-A0A518LNI8-F1
#
_entry.id   AF-A0A518LNI8-F1
#
_cell.length_a   1.000
_cell.length_b   1.000
_cell.length_c   1.000
_cell.angle_alpha   90.00
_cell.angle_beta   90.00
_cell.angle_gamma   90.00
#
_symmetry.space_group_name_H-M   'P 1'
#
loop_
_entity.id
_entity.type
_entity.pdbx_description
1 polymer ?
#
loop_
_entity_poly.entity_id
_entity_poly.type
_entity_poly.pdbx_seq_one_letter_code
_entity_poly.pdbx_strand_id
1 'polypeptide(L)'
;MSKLELGAFWRPRRESIEQCADRMQAFMEELVQCDEVFASWYQKGWSRKDALRRKVDVHDRGALLTLLNKGRNRRDYGGEVIEDLGFSVGLWNGGPEERTAGLMIRCGLYSKVFGLGANSVVLGFPEELGALADASKTSRVLAITARCWEPDWAGVFSVKAMQTSD
;
A
#
# COMPACT_ATOMS: atom_id res chain seq x y z
N MET A 1 1.68 19.84 -10.45
CA MET A 1 0.64 20.07 -9.39
C MET A 1 1.13 19.45 -8.08
N SER A 2 0.65 19.83 -6.89
CA SER A 2 1.10 19.13 -5.67
C SER A 2 0.53 17.71 -5.67
N LYS A 3 1.41 16.70 -5.61
CA LYS A 3 1.03 15.28 -5.56
C LYS A 3 0.08 15.01 -4.38
N LEU A 4 -1.00 14.27 -4.63
CA LEU A 4 -1.91 13.81 -3.58
C LEU A 4 -1.46 12.45 -3.04
N GLU A 5 -1.70 12.24 -1.76
CA GLU A 5 -1.50 10.97 -1.07
C GLU A 5 -2.71 10.63 -0.22
N LEU A 6 -3.08 9.35 -0.21
CA LEU A 6 -3.92 8.78 0.82
C LEU A 6 -3.01 8.15 1.86
N GLY A 7 -3.21 8.51 3.12
CA GLY A 7 -2.64 7.82 4.27
C GLY A 7 -3.75 7.23 5.14
N ALA A 8 -3.62 5.97 5.52
CA ALA A 8 -4.46 5.31 6.51
C ALA A 8 -3.55 4.59 7.51
N PHE A 9 -3.77 4.79 8.81
CA PHE A 9 -2.90 4.31 9.88
C PHE A 9 -3.71 3.69 11.01
N TRP A 10 -3.18 2.62 11.60
CA TRP A 10 -3.76 2.00 12.79
C TRP A 10 -2.71 1.41 13.71
N ARG A 11 -3.13 1.28 14.97
CA ARG A 11 -2.36 0.68 16.05
C ARG A 11 -1.95 -0.76 15.78
N PRO A 12 -1.05 -1.32 16.61
CA PRO A 12 -0.74 -2.74 16.64
C PRO A 12 -1.99 -3.63 16.54
N ARG A 13 -2.08 -4.43 15.48
CA ARG A 13 -3.17 -5.38 15.21
C ARG A 13 -2.56 -6.67 14.68
N ARG A 14 -2.59 -7.72 15.51
CA ARG A 14 -2.06 -9.04 15.14
C ARG A 14 -3.02 -9.70 14.17
N GLU A 15 -2.52 -9.99 12.97
CA GLU A 15 -3.25 -10.67 11.91
C GLU A 15 -2.34 -11.74 11.29
N SER A 16 -2.93 -12.88 10.93
CA SER A 16 -2.24 -13.92 10.16
C SER A 16 -1.94 -13.45 8.74
N ILE A 17 -1.03 -14.14 8.05
CA ILE A 17 -0.73 -13.81 6.65
C ILE A 17 -1.95 -14.01 5.75
N GLU A 18 -2.81 -14.98 6.07
CA GLU A 18 -4.07 -15.25 5.40
C GLU A 18 -5.04 -14.08 5.54
N GLN A 19 -5.24 -13.56 6.76
CA GLN A 19 -6.11 -12.40 7.00
C GLN A 19 -5.59 -11.15 6.28
N CYS A 20 -4.29 -10.92 6.30
CA CYS A 20 -3.67 -9.82 5.57
C CYS A 20 -3.83 -9.97 4.05
N ALA A 21 -3.68 -11.18 3.51
CA ALA A 21 -3.89 -11.46 2.10
C ALA A 21 -5.34 -11.23 1.68
N ASP A 22 -6.31 -11.68 2.49
CA ASP A 22 -7.73 -11.52 2.20
C ASP A 22 -8.15 -10.02 2.20
N ARG A 23 -7.67 -9.24 3.18
CA ARG A 23 -7.88 -7.77 3.21
C ARG A 23 -7.22 -7.07 2.01
N MET A 24 -5.99 -7.45 1.67
CA MET A 24 -5.28 -6.90 0.52
C MET A 24 -5.99 -7.23 -0.79
N GLN A 25 -6.49 -8.45 -0.95
CA GLN A 25 -7.23 -8.87 -2.15
C GLN A 25 -8.52 -8.04 -2.31
N ALA A 26 -9.35 -7.97 -1.27
CA ALA A 26 -10.58 -7.18 -1.29
C ALA A 26 -10.30 -5.70 -1.60
N PHE A 27 -9.24 -5.14 -1.01
CA PHE A 27 -8.81 -3.78 -1.31
C PHE A 27 -8.45 -3.59 -2.78
N MET A 28 -7.67 -4.49 -3.37
CA MET A 28 -7.22 -4.40 -4.76
C MET A 28 -8.36 -4.57 -5.77
N GLU A 29 -9.28 -5.50 -5.50
CA GLU A 29 -10.48 -5.74 -6.32
C GLU A 29 -11.40 -4.52 -6.38
N GLU A 30 -11.53 -3.79 -5.28
CA GLU A 30 -12.34 -2.59 -5.24
C GLU A 30 -11.60 -1.36 -5.78
N LEU A 31 -10.29 -1.25 -5.54
CA LEU A 31 -9.49 -0.10 -5.95
C LEU A 31 -9.45 0.07 -7.48
N VAL A 32 -9.36 -1.01 -8.24
CA VAL A 32 -9.37 -0.98 -9.71
C VAL A 32 -10.66 -0.39 -10.30
N GLN A 33 -11.76 -0.42 -9.55
CA GLN A 33 -13.04 0.15 -9.99
C GLN A 33 -13.08 1.69 -9.93
N CYS A 34 -12.11 2.32 -9.28
CA CYS A 34 -12.04 3.78 -9.16
C CYS A 34 -11.44 4.44 -10.41
N ASP A 35 -10.33 3.89 -10.91
CA ASP A 35 -9.59 4.41 -12.06
C ASP A 35 -8.66 3.33 -12.65
N GLU A 36 -8.46 3.37 -13.96
CA GLU A 36 -7.59 2.44 -14.70
C GLU A 36 -6.13 2.48 -14.22
N VAL A 37 -5.69 3.58 -13.60
CA VAL A 37 -4.33 3.73 -13.07
C VAL A 37 -4.00 2.69 -11.99
N PHE A 38 -5.03 2.07 -11.40
CA PHE A 38 -4.92 1.02 -10.37
C PHE A 38 -5.11 -0.40 -10.92
N ALA A 39 -5.20 -0.58 -12.24
CA ALA A 39 -5.49 -1.89 -12.87
C ALA A 39 -4.28 -2.84 -12.97
N SER A 40 -3.07 -2.38 -12.67
CA SER A 40 -1.87 -3.21 -12.71
C SER A 40 -0.91 -2.79 -11.64
N TRP A 41 -0.20 -3.76 -11.08
CA TRP A 41 0.76 -3.54 -10.01
C TRP A 41 2.01 -4.40 -10.23
N TYR A 42 3.15 -3.84 -9.84
CA TYR A 42 4.46 -4.41 -10.01
C TYR A 42 5.25 -4.23 -8.71
N GLN A 43 6.09 -5.19 -8.38
CA GLN A 43 7.09 -4.99 -7.34
C GLN A 43 8.15 -3.98 -7.81
N LYS A 44 8.75 -3.27 -6.85
CA LYS A 44 9.91 -2.44 -7.13
C LYS A 44 11.09 -3.34 -7.58
N GLY A 45 11.92 -2.79 -8.46
CA GLY A 45 13.11 -3.44 -8.99
C GLY A 45 14.29 -2.46 -8.99
N TRP A 46 15.47 -2.97 -9.29
CA TRP A 46 16.71 -2.17 -9.30
C TRP A 46 16.77 -1.18 -10.48
N SER A 47 15.94 -1.42 -11.49
CA SER A 47 15.74 -0.52 -12.64
C SER A 47 14.29 -0.63 -13.12
N ARG A 48 13.84 0.34 -13.92
CA ARG A 48 12.50 0.31 -14.53
C ARG A 48 12.27 -0.96 -15.36
N LYS A 49 13.27 -1.38 -16.15
CA LYS A 49 13.19 -2.60 -16.98
C LYS A 49 13.05 -3.87 -16.15
N ASP A 50 13.76 -3.96 -15.03
CA ASP A 50 13.63 -5.07 -14.08
C ASP A 50 12.26 -5.04 -13.38
N ALA A 51 11.84 -3.86 -12.89
CA ALA A 51 10.56 -3.70 -12.18
C ALA A 51 9.34 -4.07 -13.05
N LEU A 52 9.34 -3.70 -14.34
CA LEU A 52 8.25 -4.03 -15.27
C LEU A 52 8.11 -5.54 -15.54
N ARG A 53 9.12 -6.36 -15.24
CA ARG A 53 9.03 -7.83 -15.32
C ARG A 53 8.41 -8.45 -14.07
N ARG A 54 8.25 -7.68 -12.99
CA ARG A 54 7.79 -8.16 -11.69
C ARG A 54 6.32 -7.86 -11.47
N LYS A 55 5.48 -8.11 -12.48
CA LYS A 55 4.03 -7.95 -12.38
C LYS A 55 3.51 -8.85 -11.26
N VAL A 56 2.63 -8.29 -10.44
CA VAL A 56 1.94 -9.01 -9.38
C VAL A 56 0.51 -9.26 -9.86
N ASP A 57 0.09 -10.51 -9.79
CA ASP A 57 -1.34 -10.82 -9.87
C ASP A 57 -1.97 -10.49 -8.50
N VAL A 58 -2.59 -9.32 -8.41
CA VAL A 58 -3.22 -8.84 -7.17
C VAL A 58 -4.60 -9.45 -6.92
N HIS A 59 -5.10 -10.26 -7.85
CA HIS A 59 -6.35 -11.00 -7.73
C HIS A 59 -6.12 -12.49 -7.40
N ASP A 60 -4.88 -12.97 -7.56
CA ASP A 60 -4.50 -14.31 -7.11
C ASP A 60 -4.05 -14.29 -5.64
N ARG A 61 -4.84 -14.95 -4.79
CA ARG A 61 -4.56 -15.07 -3.36
C ARG A 61 -3.19 -15.70 -3.06
N GLY A 62 -2.76 -16.68 -3.85
CA GLY A 62 -1.47 -17.36 -3.68
C GLY A 62 -0.28 -16.42 -3.93
N ALA A 63 -0.39 -15.56 -4.95
CA ALA A 63 0.57 -14.52 -5.27
C ALA A 63 0.65 -13.48 -4.14
N LEU A 64 -0.49 -13.09 -3.56
CA LEU A 64 -0.53 -12.16 -2.41
C LEU A 64 0.12 -12.76 -1.15
N LEU A 65 -0.17 -14.02 -0.83
CA LEU A 65 0.51 -14.74 0.26
C LEU A 65 2.03 -14.77 0.05
N THR A 66 2.47 -15.09 -1.17
CA THR A 66 3.90 -15.10 -1.53
C THR A 66 4.52 -13.71 -1.36
N LEU A 67 3.81 -12.66 -1.78
CA LEU A 67 4.25 -11.27 -1.70
C LEU A 67 4.38 -10.81 -0.24
N LEU A 68 3.38 -11.07 0.59
CA LEU A 68 3.40 -10.76 2.02
C LEU A 68 4.53 -11.49 2.73
N ASN A 69 4.74 -12.78 2.43
CA ASN A 69 5.79 -13.59 3.07
C ASN A 69 7.21 -13.10 2.72
N LYS A 70 7.41 -12.58 1.50
CA LYS A 70 8.65 -11.91 1.09
C LYS A 70 8.86 -10.60 1.86
N GLY A 71 7.78 -9.89 2.17
CA GLY A 71 7.77 -8.62 2.90
C GLY A 71 8.02 -8.71 4.42
N ARG A 72 8.28 -9.90 4.96
CA ARG A 72 8.55 -10.09 6.40
C ARG A 72 9.96 -9.64 6.76
N ASN A 73 10.07 -8.92 7.86
CA ASN A 73 11.35 -8.57 8.45
C ASN A 73 12.02 -9.81 9.04
N ARG A 74 13.33 -9.95 8.81
CA ARG A 74 14.15 -11.05 9.31
C ARG A 74 15.36 -10.48 10.02
N ARG A 75 15.83 -11.18 11.06
CA ARG A 75 17.06 -10.82 11.76
C ARG A 75 18.24 -10.94 10.81
N ASP A 76 19.17 -9.99 10.91
CA ASP A 76 20.40 -9.99 10.11
C ASP A 76 21.24 -11.24 10.36
N TYR A 77 21.29 -11.68 11.62
CA TYR A 77 21.91 -12.93 12.02
C TYR A 77 20.87 -14.05 12.14
N GLY A 78 21.09 -15.16 11.46
CA GLY A 78 20.23 -16.36 11.52
C GLY A 78 19.00 -16.32 10.60
N GLY A 79 18.60 -15.16 10.06
CA GLY A 79 17.52 -15.06 9.07
C GLY A 79 16.13 -15.39 9.61
N GLU A 80 15.98 -15.50 10.93
CA GLU A 80 14.72 -15.76 11.60
C GLU A 80 13.73 -14.63 11.36
N VAL A 81 12.47 -14.98 11.13
CA VAL A 81 11.40 -13.99 10.99
C VAL A 81 11.14 -13.28 12.32
N ILE A 82 11.00 -11.96 12.25
CA ILE A 82 10.57 -11.12 13.35
C ILE A 82 9.04 -10.94 13.24
N GLU A 83 8.30 -11.86 13.85
CA GLU A 83 6.84 -12.01 13.68
C GLU A 83 6.04 -10.75 14.04
N ASP A 84 6.45 -10.02 15.09
CA ASP A 84 5.72 -8.87 15.62
C ASP A 84 5.87 -7.60 14.77
N LEU A 85 6.78 -7.59 13.79
CA LEU A 85 6.89 -6.54 12.78
C LEU A 85 5.93 -6.71 11.59
N GLY A 86 5.21 -7.84 11.52
CA GLY A 86 4.21 -8.08 10.49
C GLY A 86 4.77 -8.17 9.06
N PHE A 87 4.01 -7.63 8.12
CA PHE A 87 4.25 -7.72 6.68
C PHE A 87 4.33 -6.33 6.05
N SER A 88 5.28 -6.15 5.13
CA SER A 88 5.48 -4.89 4.41
C SER A 88 5.56 -5.12 2.91
N VAL A 89 4.67 -4.47 2.14
CA VAL A 89 4.56 -4.63 0.69
C VAL A 89 4.62 -3.27 0.00
N GLY A 90 5.51 -3.14 -0.98
CA GLY A 90 5.64 -1.95 -1.80
C GLY A 90 5.42 -2.25 -3.28
N LEU A 91 4.44 -1.59 -3.89
CA LEU A 91 4.03 -1.77 -5.28
C LEU A 91 4.00 -0.43 -6.02
N TRP A 92 4.03 -0.51 -7.35
CA TRP A 92 3.77 0.62 -8.24
C TRP A 92 3.03 0.13 -9.48
N ASN A 93 2.34 1.01 -10.19
CA ASN A 93 1.46 0.60 -11.28
C ASN A 93 2.15 0.35 -12.64
N GLY A 94 3.46 0.58 -12.75
CA GLY A 94 4.19 0.39 -14.00
C GLY A 94 4.04 1.52 -15.02
N GLY A 95 3.31 2.59 -14.68
CA GLY A 95 3.00 3.70 -15.58
C GLY A 95 4.21 4.55 -15.99
N PRO A 96 4.02 5.50 -16.93
CA PRO A 96 4.96 6.61 -17.11
C PRO A 96 4.98 7.51 -15.87
N GLU A 97 5.96 8.41 -15.78
CA GLU A 97 6.24 9.20 -14.57
C GLU A 97 5.00 9.98 -14.08
N GLU A 98 4.30 10.63 -14.99
CA GLU A 98 3.14 11.49 -14.74
C GLU A 98 1.91 10.71 -14.27
N ARG A 99 1.78 9.45 -14.71
CA ARG A 99 0.70 8.52 -14.37
C ARG A 99 1.14 7.43 -13.39
N THR A 100 2.28 7.62 -12.71
CA THR A 100 2.78 6.64 -11.74
C THR A 100 2.00 6.72 -10.43
N ALA A 101 1.38 5.61 -10.05
CA ALA A 101 0.81 5.40 -8.73
C ALA A 101 1.70 4.45 -7.93
N GLY A 102 1.87 4.74 -6.63
CA GLY A 102 2.67 3.93 -5.71
C GLY A 102 1.85 3.51 -4.50
N LEU A 103 2.02 2.28 -4.05
CA LEU A 103 1.30 1.73 -2.91
C LEU A 103 2.27 1.10 -1.92
N MET A 104 2.11 1.44 -0.65
CA MET A 104 2.83 0.84 0.47
C MET A 104 1.82 0.35 1.50
N ILE A 105 1.90 -0.92 1.86
CA ILE A 105 1.05 -1.53 2.88
C ILE A 105 1.94 -2.11 3.97
N ARG A 106 1.64 -1.76 5.22
CA ARG A 106 2.18 -2.40 6.42
C ARG A 106 1.02 -2.96 7.23
N CYS A 107 0.99 -4.27 7.45
CA CYS A 107 -0.14 -4.93 8.11
C CYS A 107 0.34 -6.07 9.00
N GLY A 108 -0.49 -6.50 9.95
CA GLY A 108 -0.15 -7.55 10.90
C GLY A 108 0.97 -7.17 11.89
N LEU A 109 1.42 -5.91 11.93
CA LEU A 109 2.37 -5.44 12.95
C LEU A 109 1.66 -5.39 14.30
N TYR A 110 2.24 -6.04 15.30
CA TYR A 110 1.71 -6.08 16.67
C TYR A 110 2.74 -5.85 17.77
N SER A 111 3.96 -5.42 17.41
CA SER A 111 5.01 -5.09 18.38
C SER A 111 4.56 -3.98 19.34
N LYS A 112 4.96 -4.10 20.61
CA LYS A 112 4.68 -3.11 21.67
C LYS A 112 5.83 -2.11 21.86
N VAL A 113 6.93 -2.27 21.13
CA VAL A 113 8.07 -1.36 21.23
C VAL A 113 7.68 -0.02 20.63
N PHE A 114 7.82 1.03 21.43
CA PHE A 114 7.51 2.39 21.03
C PHE A 114 8.40 2.82 19.85
N GLY A 115 7.80 3.43 18.82
CA GLY A 115 8.53 3.98 17.67
C GLY A 115 8.83 3.01 16.51
N LEU A 116 8.46 1.72 16.59
CA LEU A 116 8.66 0.76 15.47
C LEU A 116 7.73 0.98 14.26
N GLY A 117 6.85 1.97 14.34
CA GLY A 117 5.91 2.34 13.28
C GLY A 117 4.48 1.90 13.58
N ALA A 118 3.62 2.09 12.60
CA ALA A 118 2.21 1.72 12.63
C ALA A 118 1.89 0.79 11.45
N ASN A 119 0.79 0.06 11.57
CA ASN A 119 0.18 -0.50 10.39
C ASN A 119 -0.36 0.64 9.52
N SER A 120 -0.26 0.50 8.20
CA SER A 120 -0.66 1.56 7.29
C SER A 120 -0.99 1.09 5.89
N VAL A 121 -1.77 1.91 5.20
CA VAL A 121 -1.89 1.96 3.74
C VAL A 121 -1.52 3.36 3.31
N VAL A 122 -0.50 3.48 2.47
CA VAL A 122 -0.10 4.74 1.84
C VAL A 122 -0.18 4.57 0.33
N LEU A 123 -1.07 5.33 -0.30
CA LEU A 123 -1.29 5.34 -1.74
C LEU A 123 -0.95 6.72 -2.30
N GLY A 124 0.11 6.79 -3.10
CA GLY A 124 0.46 7.96 -3.87
C GLY A 124 -0.34 8.00 -5.17
N PHE A 125 -1.14 9.05 -5.35
CA PHE A 125 -1.86 9.30 -6.58
C PHE A 125 -0.89 9.74 -7.69
N PRO A 126 -1.25 9.54 -8.98
CA PRO A 126 -0.47 10.10 -10.10
C PRO A 126 -0.43 11.63 -10.04
N GLU A 127 0.57 12.24 -10.65
CA GLU A 127 0.61 13.70 -10.78
C GLU A 127 -0.51 14.17 -11.72
N GLU A 128 -0.66 13.47 -12.85
CA GLU A 128 -1.80 13.65 -13.74
C GLU A 128 -2.99 12.81 -13.25
N LEU A 129 -3.81 13.41 -12.40
CA LEU A 129 -4.96 12.76 -11.77
C LEU A 129 -5.99 12.24 -12.79
N GLY A 130 -6.16 12.93 -13.92
CA GLY A 130 -7.23 12.61 -14.87
C GLY A 130 -8.58 12.60 -14.17
N ALA A 131 -9.32 11.49 -14.24
CA ALA A 131 -10.62 11.37 -13.57
C ALA A 131 -10.53 11.42 -12.03
N LEU A 132 -9.38 11.11 -11.43
CA LEU A 132 -9.17 11.21 -9.98
C LEU A 132 -9.13 12.67 -9.47
N ALA A 133 -9.09 13.66 -10.37
CA ALA A 133 -9.27 15.06 -10.00
C ALA A 133 -10.68 15.35 -9.47
N ASP A 134 -11.65 14.50 -9.78
CA ASP A 134 -12.97 14.53 -9.15
C ASP A 134 -12.86 14.04 -7.69
N ALA A 135 -13.22 14.94 -6.76
CA ALA A 135 -13.20 14.67 -5.33
C ALA A 135 -14.06 13.45 -4.95
N SER A 136 -15.14 13.14 -5.69
CA SER A 136 -15.97 11.96 -5.45
C SER A 136 -15.20 10.65 -5.68
N LYS A 137 -14.36 10.60 -6.71
CA LYS A 137 -13.51 9.43 -7.00
C LYS A 137 -12.44 9.25 -5.93
N THR A 138 -11.77 10.33 -5.56
CA THR A 138 -10.75 10.29 -4.50
C THR A 138 -11.36 9.94 -3.13
N SER A 139 -12.56 10.43 -2.83
CA SER A 139 -13.32 10.06 -1.64
C SER A 139 -13.75 8.59 -1.65
N ARG A 140 -14.08 8.04 -2.83
CA ARG A 140 -14.37 6.61 -2.98
C ARG A 140 -13.13 5.75 -2.66
N VAL A 141 -11.95 6.15 -3.12
CA VAL A 141 -10.69 5.47 -2.76
C VAL A 141 -10.48 5.48 -1.23
N LEU A 142 -10.73 6.63 -0.58
CA LEU A 142 -10.68 6.72 0.89
C LEU A 142 -11.69 5.79 1.58
N ALA A 143 -12.93 5.76 1.12
CA ALA A 143 -13.99 4.91 1.69
C ALA A 143 -13.67 3.42 1.54
N ILE A 144 -13.12 3.01 0.38
CA ILE A 144 -12.66 1.63 0.15
C ILE A 144 -11.54 1.29 1.13
N THR A 145 -10.52 2.14 1.25
CA THR A 145 -9.42 1.91 2.21
C THR A 145 -9.94 1.78 3.64
N ALA A 146 -10.85 2.66 4.05
CA ALA A 146 -11.43 2.64 5.39
C ALA A 146 -12.20 1.34 5.67
N ARG A 147 -12.99 0.85 4.70
CA ARG A 147 -13.74 -0.40 4.84
C ARG A 147 -12.85 -1.64 4.83
N CYS A 148 -11.88 -1.72 3.92
CA CYS A 148 -11.04 -2.92 3.78
C CYS A 148 -10.02 -3.09 4.90
N TRP A 149 -9.54 -1.97 5.47
CA TRP A 149 -8.45 -1.99 6.46
C TRP A 149 -8.87 -1.60 7.87
N GLU A 150 -10.02 -0.95 8.04
CA GLU A 150 -10.52 -0.46 9.34
C GLU A 150 -9.44 0.32 10.11
N PRO A 151 -8.89 1.40 9.53
CA PRO A 151 -7.83 2.17 10.17
C PRO A 151 -8.36 3.00 11.36
N ASP A 152 -7.49 3.35 12.30
CA ASP A 152 -7.83 4.29 13.38
C ASP A 152 -7.95 5.73 12.82
N TRP A 153 -7.18 6.06 11.78
CA TRP A 153 -7.24 7.34 11.07
C TRP A 153 -6.96 7.16 9.58
N ALA A 154 -7.65 7.91 8.73
CA ALA A 154 -7.34 7.98 7.30
C ALA A 154 -7.69 9.34 6.70
N GLY A 155 -6.96 9.73 5.65
CA GLY A 155 -7.22 10.98 4.93
C GLY A 155 -6.51 11.02 3.58
N VAL A 156 -6.97 11.94 2.73
CA VAL A 156 -6.29 12.34 1.50
C VAL A 156 -5.80 13.76 1.65
N PHE A 157 -4.54 13.99 1.33
CA PHE A 157 -3.87 15.27 1.51
C PHE A 157 -2.88 15.53 0.37
N SER A 158 -2.50 16.79 0.18
CA SER A 158 -1.36 17.11 -0.67
C SER A 158 -0.06 16.87 0.09
N VAL A 159 0.93 16.25 -0.56
CA VAL A 159 2.25 15.99 0.06
C VAL A 159 2.89 17.30 0.54
N LYS A 160 2.69 18.39 -0.22
CA LYS A 160 3.18 19.72 0.15
C LYS A 160 2.62 20.21 1.49
N ALA A 161 1.36 19.93 1.81
CA ALA A 161 0.75 20.33 3.07
C ALA A 161 1.32 19.57 4.28
N MET A 162 1.90 18.38 4.07
CA MET A 162 2.55 17.60 5.13
C MET A 162 4.02 17.95 5.33
N GLN A 163 4.65 18.62 4.35
CA GLN A 163 6.05 19.04 4.41
C GLN A 163 6.24 20.44 5.05
N THR A 164 5.17 21.10 5.45
CA THR A 164 5.24 22.31 6.28
C THR A 164 5.33 21.94 7.76
N SER A 165 6.55 21.63 8.21
CA SER A 165 6.98 21.75 9.60
C SER A 165 8.49 22.05 9.56
N ASP A 166 8.78 23.33 9.80
CA ASP A 166 10.08 24.03 9.95
C ASP A 166 11.08 24.05 8.77
#